data_AF-A0A1J3DE07-F1
#
_entry.id   AF-A0A1J3DE07-F1
#
_cell.length_a   1.000
_cell.length_b   1.000
_cell.length_c   1.000
_cell.angle_alpha   90.00
_cell.angle_beta   90.00
_cell.angle_gamma   90.00
#
_symmetry.space_group_name_H-M   'P 1'
#
loop_
_entity.id
_entity.type
_entity.pdbx_description
1 polymer ?
#
loop_
_entity_poly.entity_id
_entity_poly.type
_entity_poly.pdbx_seq_one_letter_code
_entity_poly.pdbx_strand_id
1 'polypeptide(L)'
;LCFSLSSPSQSSFISCPFVWFTSFLCIIRYPFVSRSGPSSTYPDDFDRDWIRKVVLNNQWDDPQIEKLFDSTLAPIWVPRALVELKEDPKSALKFFKWSVTRDGFKHTVESYCIVAHILFCARMYYDANIILREM
;
A
#
# COMPACT_ATOMS: atom_id res chain seq x y z
N LEU A 1 20.78 8.92 -50.81
CA LEU A 1 19.58 9.08 -51.67
C LEU A 1 18.68 7.86 -51.49
N CYS A 2 17.49 8.10 -50.91
CA CYS A 2 16.20 7.38 -50.99
C CYS A 2 16.05 5.85 -50.73
N PHE A 3 15.40 5.56 -49.59
CA PHE A 3 14.26 4.66 -49.29
C PHE A 3 13.78 3.56 -50.27
N SER A 4 13.53 2.33 -49.76
CA SER A 4 12.18 1.86 -49.31
C SER A 4 12.06 0.33 -49.03
N LEU A 5 11.56 0.02 -47.82
CA LEU A 5 10.52 -0.95 -47.40
C LEU A 5 10.60 -2.46 -47.75
N SER A 6 10.62 -3.34 -46.72
CA SER A 6 9.49 -4.27 -46.37
C SER A 6 9.83 -5.26 -45.22
N SER A 7 9.02 -5.19 -44.16
CA SER A 7 8.64 -6.17 -43.11
C SER A 7 9.62 -7.17 -42.47
N PRO A 8 9.57 -7.30 -41.13
CA PRO A 8 9.71 -8.58 -40.47
C PRO A 8 8.44 -8.98 -39.70
N SER A 9 7.96 -10.17 -40.07
CA SER A 9 7.26 -11.19 -39.28
C SER A 9 6.65 -10.78 -37.93
N GLN A 10 5.30 -10.84 -37.91
CA GLN A 10 4.46 -11.17 -36.75
C GLN A 10 5.21 -11.98 -35.68
N SER A 11 5.58 -11.33 -34.58
CA SER A 11 5.94 -12.04 -33.36
C SER A 11 4.66 -12.29 -32.58
N SER A 12 4.30 -13.56 -32.48
CA SER A 12 3.19 -14.04 -31.68
C SER A 12 3.39 -13.55 -30.24
N PHE A 13 2.56 -12.62 -29.79
CA PHE A 13 2.47 -12.27 -28.39
C PHE A 13 1.94 -13.51 -27.65
N ILE A 14 2.86 -14.31 -27.11
CA ILE A 14 2.54 -15.32 -26.11
C ILE A 14 2.07 -14.53 -24.89
N SER A 15 0.75 -14.36 -24.80
CA SER A 15 0.04 -13.76 -23.68
C SER A 15 0.17 -14.68 -22.49
N CYS A 16 1.30 -14.56 -21.79
CA CYS A 16 1.56 -15.27 -20.56
C CYS A 16 0.66 -14.67 -19.46
N PRO A 17 -0.30 -15.41 -18.88
CA PRO A 17 -1.27 -14.86 -17.91
C PRO A 17 -0.60 -14.32 -16.63
N PHE A 18 0.66 -14.68 -16.39
CA PHE A 18 1.46 -14.16 -15.27
C PHE A 18 1.87 -12.68 -15.42
N VAL A 19 1.94 -12.16 -16.65
CA VAL A 19 2.27 -10.74 -16.87
C VAL A 19 1.11 -9.83 -16.47
N TRP A 20 -0.13 -10.34 -16.49
CA TRP A 20 -1.28 -9.56 -16.05
C TRP A 20 -1.35 -9.41 -14.54
N PHE A 21 -0.95 -10.44 -13.79
CA PHE A 21 -0.93 -10.37 -12.32
C PHE A 21 0.13 -9.40 -11.78
N THR A 22 1.28 -9.29 -12.43
CA THR A 22 2.27 -8.27 -12.05
C THR A 22 1.83 -6.86 -12.44
N SER A 23 0.93 -6.72 -13.42
CA SER A 23 0.32 -5.43 -13.79
C SER A 23 -0.60 -4.89 -12.69
N PHE A 24 -1.39 -5.74 -12.02
CA PHE A 24 -2.15 -5.34 -10.82
C PHE A 24 -1.24 -4.95 -9.65
N LEU A 25 -0.08 -5.58 -9.51
CA LEU A 25 0.89 -5.22 -8.47
C LEU A 25 1.73 -3.97 -8.81
N CYS A 26 1.83 -3.59 -10.09
CA CYS A 26 2.33 -2.27 -10.48
C CYS A 26 1.39 -1.13 -10.07
N ILE A 27 0.11 -1.40 -9.77
CA ILE A 27 -0.78 -0.41 -9.15
C ILE A 27 -0.41 -0.20 -7.67
N ILE A 28 0.12 -1.23 -6.99
CA ILE A 28 0.65 -1.12 -5.60
C ILE A 28 2.09 -0.56 -5.58
N ARG A 29 2.76 -0.40 -6.74
CA ARG A 29 3.83 0.61 -6.88
C ARG A 29 3.19 2.00 -6.94
N TYR A 30 2.63 2.41 -5.81
CA TYR A 30 2.29 3.77 -5.39
C TYR A 30 2.54 4.86 -6.47
N PRO A 31 1.60 5.16 -7.37
CA PRO A 31 1.65 6.38 -8.14
C PRO A 31 0.94 7.49 -7.35
N PHE A 32 1.16 7.61 -6.03
CA PHE A 32 1.03 8.91 -5.38
C PHE A 32 2.34 9.68 -5.56
N VAL A 33 2.82 9.78 -6.81
CA VAL A 33 3.67 10.90 -7.19
C VAL A 33 2.70 12.01 -7.56
N SER A 34 2.23 12.75 -6.56
CA SER A 34 1.91 14.14 -6.83
C SER A 34 3.22 14.78 -7.27
N ARG A 35 3.37 15.02 -8.57
CA ARG A 35 4.43 15.87 -9.10
C ARG A 35 4.24 17.26 -8.50
N SER A 36 4.76 17.49 -7.29
CA SER A 36 5.10 18.84 -6.85
C SER A 36 6.47 19.13 -7.43
N GLY A 37 6.56 20.21 -8.21
CA GLY A 37 7.83 20.73 -8.71
C GLY A 37 8.84 20.98 -7.57
N PRO A 38 10.10 21.31 -7.90
CA PRO A 38 11.17 21.45 -6.92
C PRO A 38 10.96 22.73 -6.12
N SER A 39 10.09 22.68 -5.12
CA SER A 39 9.88 23.73 -4.12
C SER A 39 8.78 23.29 -3.17
N SER A 40 9.13 22.62 -2.08
CA SER A 40 8.67 22.99 -0.74
C SER A 40 9.06 21.91 0.27
N THR A 41 9.75 22.36 1.30
CA THR A 41 9.89 21.73 2.61
C THR A 41 8.50 21.40 3.16
N TYR A 42 7.98 20.20 2.93
CA TYR A 42 6.85 19.63 3.67
C TYR A 42 7.35 18.45 4.51
N PRO A 43 6.77 18.22 5.70
CA PRO A 43 7.26 17.26 6.68
C PRO A 43 6.81 15.84 6.32
N ASP A 44 7.20 15.33 5.16
CA ASP A 44 6.96 13.92 4.77
C ASP A 44 7.79 12.94 5.62
N ASP A 45 8.86 13.44 6.25
CA ASP A 45 9.75 12.68 7.14
C ASP A 45 9.14 12.45 8.53
N PHE A 46 8.26 13.36 8.98
CA PHE A 46 7.63 13.27 10.29
C PHE A 46 6.63 12.10 10.37
N ASP A 47 6.08 11.67 9.23
CA ASP A 47 5.04 10.64 9.14
C ASP A 47 5.63 9.22 9.27
N ARG A 48 6.64 8.89 8.46
CA ARG A 48 7.21 7.54 8.36
C ARG A 48 7.83 7.04 9.66
N ASP A 49 8.77 7.81 10.21
CA ASP A 49 9.56 7.37 11.35
C ASP A 49 8.74 7.39 12.64
N TRP A 50 7.80 8.32 12.75
CA TRP A 50 6.83 8.34 13.84
C TRP A 50 5.87 7.16 13.76
N ILE A 51 5.28 6.84 12.59
CA ILE A 51 4.41 5.65 12.42
C ILE A 51 5.17 4.40 12.83
N ARG A 52 6.38 4.22 12.30
CA ARG A 52 7.19 3.04 12.60
C ARG A 52 7.45 2.95 14.11
N LYS A 53 7.83 4.06 14.75
CA LYS A 53 8.08 4.11 16.18
C LYS A 53 6.84 3.78 17.00
N VAL A 54 5.69 4.36 16.67
CA VAL A 54 4.40 4.09 17.31
C VAL A 54 4.04 2.61 17.23
N VAL A 55 4.11 2.05 16.02
CA VAL A 55 3.71 0.67 15.74
C VAL A 55 4.64 -0.32 16.42
N LEU A 56 5.96 -0.11 16.28
CA LEU A 56 6.97 -0.98 16.90
C LEU A 56 6.91 -0.92 18.43
N ASN A 57 6.67 0.26 19.00
CA ASN A 57 6.59 0.42 20.45
C ASN A 57 5.20 0.08 21.01
N ASN A 58 4.24 -0.32 20.17
CA ASN A 58 2.84 -0.53 20.54
C ASN A 58 2.21 0.65 21.29
N GLN A 59 2.60 1.88 20.94
CA GLN A 59 2.09 3.10 21.56
C GLN A 59 0.75 3.52 20.95
N TRP A 60 -0.19 2.59 20.83
CA TRP A 60 -1.49 2.79 20.19
C TRP A 60 -2.39 3.77 20.94
N ASP A 61 -2.13 3.98 22.24
CA ASP A 61 -2.87 4.87 23.13
C ASP A 61 -2.35 6.32 23.10
N ASP A 62 -1.46 6.66 22.16
CA ASP A 62 -1.00 8.04 21.99
C ASP A 62 -2.17 8.91 21.45
N PRO A 63 -2.55 10.00 22.14
CA PRO A 63 -3.64 10.87 21.70
C PRO A 63 -3.41 11.50 20.31
N GLN A 64 -2.16 11.56 19.83
CA GLN A 64 -1.86 12.01 18.47
C GLN A 64 -2.38 11.02 17.42
N ILE A 65 -2.32 9.72 17.70
CA ILE A 65 -2.83 8.69 16.82
C ILE A 65 -4.35 8.73 16.81
N GLU A 66 -4.99 8.83 17.97
CA GLU A 66 -6.46 8.94 18.04
C GLU A 66 -6.95 10.13 17.20
N LYS A 67 -6.32 11.29 17.35
CA LYS A 67 -6.64 12.48 16.54
C LYS A 67 -6.44 12.28 15.03
N LEU A 68 -5.45 11.49 14.62
CA LEU A 68 -5.19 11.18 13.21
C LEU A 68 -6.31 10.33 12.61
N PHE A 69 -6.80 9.35 13.37
CA PHE A 69 -7.85 8.42 12.96
C PHE A 69 -9.25 9.02 13.07
N ASP A 70 -9.47 9.96 13.99
CA ASP A 70 -10.69 10.76 14.08
C ASP A 70 -10.78 11.84 12.97
N SER A 71 -9.68 12.06 12.25
CA SER A 71 -9.65 13.02 11.14
C SER A 71 -10.33 12.46 9.89
N THR A 72 -10.90 13.35 9.07
CA THR A 72 -11.44 13.01 7.74
C THR A 72 -10.39 12.43 6.78
N LEU A 73 -9.12 12.51 7.13
CA LEU A 73 -8.00 12.01 6.34
C LEU A 73 -7.65 10.55 6.66
N ALA A 74 -8.26 9.91 7.67
CA ALA A 74 -7.96 8.54 8.06
C ALA A 74 -7.90 7.53 6.88
N PRO A 75 -8.80 7.60 5.87
CA PRO A 75 -8.74 6.70 4.71
C PRO A 75 -7.48 6.86 3.84
N ILE A 76 -6.78 7.98 3.96
CA ILE A 76 -5.52 8.29 3.26
C ILE A 76 -4.31 7.84 4.10
N TRP A 77 -4.39 8.03 5.42
CA TRP A 77 -3.28 7.69 6.34
C TRP A 77 -3.10 6.19 6.50
N VAL A 78 -4.18 5.41 6.54
CA VAL A 78 -4.08 3.95 6.72
C VAL A 78 -3.29 3.26 5.60
N PRO A 79 -3.60 3.48 4.29
CA PRO A 79 -2.77 2.96 3.20
C PRO A 79 -1.30 3.37 3.30
N ARG A 80 -1.00 4.62 3.65
CA ARG A 80 0.37 5.12 3.83
C ARG A 80 1.11 4.35 4.92
N ALA A 81 0.51 4.27 6.11
CA ALA A 81 1.07 3.55 7.23
C ALA A 81 1.34 2.07 6.92
N LEU A 82 0.44 1.40 6.20
CA LEU A 82 0.63 0.01 5.78
C LEU A 82 1.84 -0.14 4.84
N VAL A 83 2.01 0.78 3.88
CA VAL A 83 3.16 0.78 2.97
C VAL A 83 4.47 0.97 3.74
N GLU A 84 4.46 1.79 4.79
CA GLU A 84 5.62 2.00 5.66
C GLU A 84 6.00 0.76 6.49
N LEU A 85 5.00 -0.04 6.84
CA LEU A 85 5.17 -1.27 7.61
C LEU A 85 5.44 -2.50 6.75
N LYS A 86 5.59 -2.37 5.43
CA LYS A 86 5.77 -3.53 4.52
C LYS A 86 6.96 -4.42 4.86
N GLU A 87 7.99 -3.87 5.53
CA GLU A 87 9.19 -4.59 5.95
C GLU A 87 8.95 -5.46 7.20
N ASP A 88 7.91 -5.15 7.98
CA ASP A 88 7.45 -5.95 9.12
C ASP A 88 5.96 -6.32 8.95
N PRO A 89 5.67 -7.44 8.27
CA PRO A 89 4.31 -7.92 7.99
C PRO A 89 3.45 -8.12 9.22
N LYS A 90 4.04 -8.48 10.37
CA LYS A 90 3.30 -8.70 11.63
C LYS A 90 2.83 -7.37 12.20
N SER A 91 3.70 -6.37 12.17
CA SER A 91 3.37 -5.00 12.56
C SER A 91 2.31 -4.39 11.66
N ALA A 92 2.40 -4.60 10.33
CA ALA A 92 1.39 -4.17 9.37
C ALA A 92 0.01 -4.79 9.67
N LEU A 93 -0.04 -6.10 9.94
CA LEU A 93 -1.28 -6.79 10.30
C LEU A 93 -1.85 -6.30 11.64
N LYS A 94 -0.99 -6.09 12.64
CA LYS A 94 -1.41 -5.58 13.94
C LYS A 94 -2.01 -4.18 13.82
N PHE A 95 -1.35 -3.29 13.09
CA PHE A 95 -1.85 -1.96 12.77
C PHE A 95 -3.20 -2.01 12.04
N PHE A 96 -3.33 -2.86 11.03
CA PHE A 96 -4.57 -3.03 10.28
C PHE A 96 -5.73 -3.46 11.20
N LYS A 97 -5.52 -4.50 12.02
CA LYS A 97 -6.54 -4.97 12.98
C LYS A 97 -6.89 -3.91 14.01
N TRP A 98 -5.91 -3.20 14.56
CA TRP A 98 -6.14 -2.13 15.51
C TRP A 98 -6.98 -1.00 14.90
N SER A 99 -6.69 -0.59 13.66
CA SER A 99 -7.46 0.45 12.98
C SER A 99 -8.89 0.04 12.61
N VAL A 100 -9.18 -1.27 12.44
CA VAL A 100 -10.56 -1.79 12.32
C VAL A 100 -11.36 -1.56 13.61
N THR A 101 -10.70 -1.56 14.78
CA THR A 101 -11.39 -1.35 16.08
C THR A 101 -11.75 0.10 16.38
N ARG A 102 -11.44 1.04 15.47
CA ARG A 102 -11.78 2.45 15.64
C ARG A 102 -13.19 2.71 15.13
N ASP A 103 -14.05 3.25 16.00
CA ASP A 103 -15.45 3.48 15.71
C ASP A 103 -15.62 4.43 14.51
N GLY A 104 -16.54 4.09 13.60
CA GLY A 104 -16.86 4.91 12.43
C GLY A 104 -15.87 4.84 11.26
N PHE A 105 -14.73 4.15 11.41
CA PHE A 105 -13.77 3.97 10.33
C PHE A 105 -14.05 2.70 9.52
N LYS A 106 -14.38 2.86 8.23
CA LYS A 106 -14.41 1.75 7.28
C LYS A 106 -13.16 1.81 6.41
N HIS A 107 -12.38 0.73 6.45
CA HIS A 107 -11.23 0.56 5.56
C HIS A 107 -11.66 0.61 4.10
N THR A 108 -10.82 1.22 3.27
CA THR A 108 -11.01 1.20 1.82
C THR A 108 -10.56 -0.16 1.28
N VAL A 109 -11.08 -0.53 0.11
CA VAL A 109 -10.61 -1.72 -0.64
C VAL A 109 -9.08 -1.67 -0.85
N GLU A 110 -8.53 -0.47 -1.03
CA GLU A 110 -7.09 -0.24 -1.13
C GLU A 110 -6.33 -0.73 0.11
N SER A 111 -6.78 -0.38 1.33
CA SER A 111 -6.14 -0.83 2.57
C SER A 111 -6.13 -2.36 2.70
N TYR A 112 -7.24 -3.02 2.36
CA TYR A 112 -7.32 -4.49 2.32
C TYR A 112 -6.35 -5.10 1.30
N CYS A 113 -6.30 -4.55 0.09
CA CYS A 113 -5.39 -5.02 -0.96
C CYS A 113 -3.91 -4.88 -0.55
N ILE A 114 -3.54 -3.77 0.08
CA ILE A 114 -2.17 -3.53 0.54
C ILE A 114 -1.77 -4.54 1.61
N VAL A 115 -2.58 -4.71 2.68
CA VAL A 115 -2.21 -5.63 3.77
C VAL A 115 -2.23 -7.08 3.30
N ALA A 116 -3.18 -7.48 2.44
CA ALA A 116 -3.18 -8.81 1.83
C ALA A 116 -1.91 -9.06 1.01
N HIS A 117 -1.45 -8.05 0.25
CA HIS A 117 -0.21 -8.16 -0.53
C HIS A 117 1.03 -8.29 0.36
N ILE A 118 1.14 -7.48 1.42
CA ILE A 118 2.25 -7.56 2.40
C ILE A 118 2.30 -8.96 3.01
N LEU A 119 1.16 -9.49 3.46
CA LEU A 119 1.05 -10.83 4.06
C LEU A 119 1.38 -11.94 3.07
N PHE A 120 0.92 -11.82 1.82
CA PHE A 120 1.22 -12.79 0.78
C PHE A 120 2.72 -12.83 0.47
N CYS A 121 3.37 -11.69 0.33
CA CYS A 121 4.83 -11.57 0.14
C CYS A 121 5.62 -12.16 1.32
N ALA A 122 5.07 -12.05 2.53
CA ALA A 122 5.62 -12.63 3.75
C ALA A 122 5.33 -14.13 3.94
N ARG A 123 4.61 -14.78 3.00
CA ARG A 123 4.13 -16.16 3.09
C ARG A 123 3.15 -16.43 4.25
N MET A 124 2.49 -15.39 4.75
CA MET A 124 1.43 -15.46 5.77
C MET A 124 0.07 -15.70 5.09
N TYR A 125 -0.05 -16.78 4.31
CA TYR A 125 -1.21 -17.02 3.43
C TYR A 125 -2.53 -17.18 4.19
N TYR A 126 -2.49 -17.76 5.38
CA TYR A 126 -3.67 -17.91 6.23
C TYR A 126 -4.23 -16.54 6.63
N ASP A 127 -3.37 -15.66 7.13
CA ASP A 127 -3.77 -14.30 7.50
C ASP A 127 -4.23 -13.50 6.27
N ALA A 128 -3.52 -13.61 5.14
CA ALA A 128 -3.92 -12.94 3.90
C ALA A 128 -5.33 -13.37 3.45
N ASN A 129 -5.64 -14.66 3.54
CA ASN A 129 -6.96 -15.19 3.19
C ASN A 129 -8.06 -14.73 4.17
N ILE A 130 -7.75 -14.56 5.46
CA ILE A 130 -8.70 -13.97 6.42
C ILE A 130 -9.03 -12.53 6.00
N ILE A 131 -8.01 -11.71 5.79
CA ILE A 131 -8.18 -10.30 5.37
C ILE A 131 -9.06 -10.19 4.12
N LEU A 132 -8.79 -11.00 3.10
CA LEU A 132 -9.56 -10.94 1.85
C LEU A 132 -11.03 -11.37 2.00
N ARG A 133 -11.37 -12.13 3.04
CA ARG A 133 -12.75 -12.54 3.34
C ARG A 133 -13.51 -11.53 4.20
N GLU A 134 -12.81 -10.57 4.79
CA GLU A 134 -13.39 -9.49 5.61
C GLU A 134 -13.79 -8.26 4.79
N MET A 135 -13.41 -8.21 3.50
CA MET A 135 -13.81 -7.18 2.53
C MET A 135 -15.30 -7.28 2.18
#